data_AF-A0A3P8DT42-F1
#
_entry.id   AF-A0A3P8DT42-F1
#
_cell.length_a   1.000
_cell.length_b   1.000
_cell.length_c   1.000
_cell.angle_alpha   90.00
_cell.angle_beta   90.00
_cell.angle_gamma   90.00
#
_symmetry.space_group_name_H-M   'P 1'
#
loop_
_entity.id
_entity.type
_entity.pdbx_description
1 polymer ?
#
loop_
_entity_poly.entity_id
_entity_poly.type
_entity_poly.pdbx_seq_one_letter_code
_entity_poly.pdbx_strand_id
1 'polypeptide(L)'
;MLNRMKDSVAAQLRDQQSGFRKDRLRTDQIATLRIIVKQPVEWNSSLYINFIDYGKAFNSVDRIILWNLLRHYRVREKIVNITWNTYNRLQ
;
A
#
# COMPACT_ATOMS: atom_id res chain seq x y z
N MET A 1 2.49 -10.74 -14.31
CA MET A 1 1.25 -10.85 -13.51
C MET A 1 0.85 -9.52 -12.88
N LEU A 2 1.75 -8.87 -12.13
CA LEU A 2 1.52 -7.56 -11.49
C LEU A 2 1.02 -6.47 -12.47
N ASN A 3 1.63 -6.33 -13.64
CA ASN A 3 1.17 -5.37 -14.66
C ASN A 3 -0.29 -5.57 -15.10
N ARG A 4 -0.83 -6.78 -15.00
CA ARG A 4 -2.21 -7.09 -15.39
C ARG A 4 -3.25 -6.70 -14.33
N MET A 5 -2.80 -6.41 -13.10
CA MET A 5 -3.63 -5.92 -11.99
C MET A 5 -3.42 -4.43 -11.73
N LYS A 6 -2.36 -3.84 -12.31
CA LYS A 6 -1.88 -2.51 -11.96
C LYS A 6 -2.98 -1.46 -12.01
N ASP A 7 -3.72 -1.37 -13.10
CA ASP A 7 -4.69 -0.29 -13.30
C ASP A 7 -5.89 -0.43 -12.35
N SER A 8 -6.37 -1.66 -12.14
CA SER A 8 -7.51 -1.92 -11.25
C SER A 8 -7.16 -1.66 -9.79
N VAL A 9 -5.95 -2.03 -9.35
CA VAL A 9 -5.46 -1.76 -7.99
C VAL A 9 -5.10 -0.28 -7.82
N ALA A 10 -4.40 0.32 -8.78
CA ALA A 10 -3.92 1.71 -8.68
C ALA A 10 -5.07 2.71 -8.51
N ALA A 11 -6.21 2.45 -9.16
CA ALA A 11 -7.43 3.25 -9.05
C ALA A 11 -8.06 3.23 -7.65
N GLN A 12 -7.72 2.25 -6.80
CA GLN A 12 -8.29 2.09 -5.46
C GLN A 12 -7.34 2.63 -4.37
N LEU A 13 -6.06 2.84 -4.70
CA LEU A 13 -5.06 3.28 -3.73
C LEU A 13 -5.21 4.78 -3.44
N ARG A 14 -4.96 5.17 -2.18
CA ARG A 14 -5.02 6.57 -1.74
C ARG A 14 -3.82 7.37 -2.22
N ASP A 15 -4.01 8.67 -2.41
CA ASP A 15 -2.95 9.59 -2.85
C ASP A 15 -1.84 9.85 -1.83
N GLN A 16 -2.03 9.44 -0.58
CA GLN A 16 -0.97 9.48 0.42
C GLN A 16 -0.02 8.27 0.32
N GLN A 17 -0.49 7.15 -0.24
CA GLN A 17 0.30 5.92 -0.32
C GLN A 17 1.38 6.02 -1.40
N SER A 18 2.64 5.98 -1.00
CA SER A 18 3.79 6.07 -1.92
C SER A 18 4.43 4.73 -2.24
N GLY A 19 4.43 3.80 -1.28
CA GLY A 19 5.04 2.49 -1.42
C GLY A 19 4.45 1.72 -2.59
N PHE A 20 5.33 1.13 -3.41
CA PHE A 20 4.97 0.30 -4.56
C PHE A 20 4.10 0.99 -5.63
N ARG A 21 4.09 2.33 -5.68
CA ARG A 21 3.45 3.10 -6.76
C ARG A 21 4.47 3.56 -7.80
N LYS A 22 4.05 3.53 -9.06
CA LYS A 22 4.83 4.11 -10.16
C LYS A 22 4.91 5.63 -9.94
N ASP A 23 6.06 6.20 -10.29
CA ASP A 23 6.30 7.65 -10.29
C ASP A 23 6.19 8.31 -8.89
N ARG A 24 6.33 7.53 -7.80
CA ARG A 24 6.38 8.05 -6.42
C ARG A 24 7.66 7.63 -5.73
N LEU A 25 8.46 8.60 -5.31
CA LEU A 25 9.76 8.35 -4.70
C LEU A 25 9.69 8.47 -3.18
N ARG A 26 10.59 7.74 -2.50
CA ARG A 26 10.79 7.84 -1.05
C ARG A 26 11.19 9.27 -0.65
N THR A 27 11.95 9.95 -1.50
CA THR A 27 12.41 11.34 -1.28
C THR A 27 11.24 12.31 -1.17
N ASP A 28 10.21 12.15 -2.01
CA ASP A 28 9.04 13.04 -2.02
C ASP A 28 8.24 12.92 -0.72
N GLN A 29 8.17 11.72 -0.16
CA GLN A 29 7.51 11.47 1.12
C GLN A 29 8.30 12.03 2.30
N ILE A 30 9.63 11.90 2.28
CA ILE A 30 10.49 12.54 3.29
C ILE A 30 10.36 14.06 3.21
N ALA A 31 10.34 14.63 2.01
CA ALA A 31 10.13 16.07 1.81
C ALA A 31 8.75 16.51 2.32
N THR A 32 7.70 15.76 2.02
CA THR A 32 6.34 16.01 2.52
C THR A 32 6.28 15.98 4.05
N LEU A 33 6.87 14.97 4.68
CA LEU A 33 6.95 14.88 6.15
C LEU A 33 7.70 16.07 6.75
N ARG A 34 8.81 16.50 6.13
CA ARG A 34 9.56 17.69 6.56
C ARG A 34 8.70 18.95 6.49
N ILE A 35 7.86 19.11 5.47
CA ILE A 35 6.94 20.25 5.35
C ILE A 35 5.88 20.20 6.47
N ILE A 36 5.26 19.04 6.70
CA ILE A 36 4.27 18.84 7.76
C ILE A 36 4.85 19.14 9.14
N VAL A 37 6.11 18.77 9.40
CA VAL A 37 6.78 19.06 10.67
C VAL A 37 7.12 20.54 10.82
N LYS A 38 7.54 21.21 9.74
CA LYS A 38 7.96 22.62 9.79
C LYS A 38 6.80 23.58 10.03
N GLN A 39 5.64 23.33 9.43
CA GLN A 39 4.52 24.26 9.49
C GLN A 39 4.07 24.54 10.95
N PRO A 40 3.86 23.56 11.84
CA PRO A 40 3.47 23.85 13.22
C PRO A 40 4.51 24.63 14.03
N VAL A 41 5.80 24.45 13.72
CA VAL A 41 6.90 25.22 14.33
C VAL A 41 6.80 26.69 13.93
N GLU A 42 6.47 26.99 12.68
CA GLU A 42 6.30 28.37 12.19
C GLU A 42 5.09 29.07 12.83
N TRP A 43 4.01 28.33 13.09
CA TRP A 43 2.76 28.87 13.65
C TRP A 43 2.64 28.71 15.18
N ASN A 44 3.71 28.28 15.85
CA ASN A 44 3.73 27.98 17.29
C ASN A 44 2.54 27.10 17.74
N SER A 45 2.21 26.08 16.95
CA SER A 45 1.13 25.14 17.19
C SER A 45 1.67 23.75 17.52
N SER A 46 0.91 22.96 18.29
CA SER A 46 1.30 21.61 18.66
C SER A 46 1.12 20.64 17.49
N LEU A 47 2.08 19.72 17.34
CA LEU A 47 2.03 18.62 16.38
C LEU A 47 2.37 17.31 17.09
N TYR A 48 1.55 16.28 16.85
CA TYR A 48 1.80 14.92 17.33
C TYR A 48 1.98 13.99 16.13
N ILE A 49 3.03 13.18 16.15
CA ILE A 49 3.34 12.21 15.08
C ILE A 49 3.44 10.84 15.70
N ASN A 50 2.76 9.86 15.11
CA ASN A 50 2.89 8.46 15.47
C ASN A 50 3.47 7.67 14.29
N PHE A 51 4.46 6.81 14.58
CA PHE A 51 5.05 5.89 13.61
C PHE A 51 4.52 4.49 13.89
N ILE A 52 3.80 3.93 12.92
CA ILE A 52 3.24 2.58 12.99
C ILE A 52 3.95 1.71 11.97
N ASP A 53 4.57 0.64 12.45
CA ASP A 53 5.19 -0.39 11.61
C ASP A 53 4.56 -1.76 11.89
N TYR A 54 4.45 -2.59 10.86
CA TYR A 54 3.88 -3.93 10.96
C TYR A 54 4.99 -4.98 10.95
N GLY A 55 5.16 -5.66 12.08
CA GLY A 55 6.07 -6.81 12.18
C GLY A 55 5.69 -7.93 11.21
N LYS A 56 6.65 -8.35 10.37
CA LYS A 56 6.47 -9.39 9.34
C LYS A 56 5.24 -9.16 8.46
N ALA A 57 5.02 -7.92 8.02
CA ALA A 57 3.83 -7.47 7.30
C ALA A 57 3.32 -8.42 6.20
N PHE A 58 4.20 -9.03 5.40
CA PHE A 58 3.78 -9.96 4.34
C PHE A 58 3.38 -11.35 4.85
N ASN A 59 3.92 -11.79 5.98
CA ASN A 59 3.62 -13.09 6.57
C ASN A 59 2.37 -13.07 7.45
N SER A 60 2.01 -11.89 7.96
CA SER A 60 0.85 -11.71 8.84
C SER A 60 -0.46 -11.42 8.11
N VAL A 61 -0.44 -11.22 6.79
CA VAL A 61 -1.67 -10.97 6.02
C VAL A 61 -2.53 -12.23 5.95
N ASP A 62 -3.80 -12.11 6.37
CA ASP A 62 -4.80 -13.14 6.13
C ASP A 62 -5.03 -13.31 4.62
N ARG A 63 -4.77 -14.51 4.14
CA ARG A 63 -4.84 -14.83 2.71
C ARG A 63 -6.28 -14.72 2.19
N ILE A 64 -7.28 -15.19 2.93
CA ILE A 64 -8.70 -15.14 2.52
C ILE A 64 -9.12 -13.68 2.31
N ILE A 65 -8.75 -12.80 3.24
CA ILE A 65 -9.00 -11.36 3.12
C ILE A 65 -8.30 -10.79 1.88
N LEU A 66 -7.02 -11.15 1.64
CA LEU A 66 -6.27 -10.68 0.48
C LEU A 66 -6.97 -11.01 -0.84
N TRP A 67 -7.49 -12.22 -1.01
CA TRP A 67 -8.18 -12.61 -2.25
C TRP A 67 -9.51 -11.90 -2.44
N ASN A 68 -10.26 -11.73 -1.36
CA ASN A 68 -11.50 -10.95 -1.37
C ASN A 68 -11.22 -9.49 -1.75
N LEU A 69 -10.11 -8.92 -1.27
CA LEU A 69 -9.69 -7.57 -1.60
C LEU A 69 -9.31 -7.42 -3.08
N LEU A 70 -8.59 -8.40 -3.66
CA LEU A 70 -8.29 -8.38 -5.10
C LEU A 70 -9.57 -8.42 -5.96
N ARG A 71 -10.55 -9.24 -5.58
CA ARG A 71 -11.85 -9.28 -6.27
C ARG A 71 -12.61 -7.97 -6.12
N HIS A 72 -12.60 -7.38 -4.93
CA HIS A 72 -13.20 -6.08 -4.66
C HIS A 72 -12.58 -4.99 -5.53
N TYR A 73 -11.25 -5.01 -5.72
CA TYR A 73 -10.50 -4.12 -6.61
C TYR A 73 -10.60 -4.50 -8.10
N ARG A 74 -11.60 -5.31 -8.46
CA ARG A 74 -11.92 -5.68 -9.85
C ARG A 74 -10.77 -6.36 -10.60
N VAL A 75 -9.87 -7.03 -9.87
CA VAL A 75 -8.87 -7.90 -10.49
C VAL A 75 -9.60 -9.11 -11.10
N ARG A 76 -9.29 -9.43 -12.35
CA ARG A 76 -9.89 -10.57 -13.07
C ARG A 76 -9.73 -11.88 -12.28
N GLU A 77 -10.79 -12.66 -12.16
CA GLU A 77 -10.83 -13.91 -11.38
C GLU A 77 -9.73 -14.90 -11.80
N LYS A 78 -9.42 -15.01 -13.09
CA LYS A 78 -8.31 -15.83 -13.59
C LYS A 78 -6.97 -15.49 -12.92
N ILE A 79 -6.72 -14.21 -12.65
CA ILE A 79 -5.48 -13.78 -11.99
C ILE A 79 -5.55 -14.06 -10.48
N VAL A 80 -6.69 -13.84 -9.83
CA VAL A 80 -6.90 -14.20 -8.42
C VAL A 80 -6.63 -15.69 -8.21
N ASN A 81 -7.20 -16.55 -9.06
CA ASN A 81 -7.02 -18.00 -9.01
C ASN A 81 -5.57 -18.45 -9.24
N ILE A 82 -4.86 -17.81 -10.18
CA ILE A 82 -3.43 -18.08 -10.36
C ILE A 82 -2.65 -17.72 -9.08
N THR A 83 -2.95 -16.57 -8.47
CA THR A 83 -2.28 -16.13 -7.23
C THR A 83 -2.54 -17.11 -6.09
N TRP A 84 -3.80 -17.49 -5.88
CA TRP A 84 -4.22 -18.49 -4.91
C TRP A 84 -3.43 -19.79 -5.08
N ASN A 85 -3.39 -20.34 -6.30
CA ASN A 85 -2.69 -21.57 -6.59
C ASN A 85 -1.18 -21.46 -6.36
N THR A 86 -0.56 -20.31 -6.65
CA THR A 86 0.86 -20.08 -6.38
C THR A 86 1.17 -20.15 -4.88
N TYR A 87 0.34 -19.55 -4.03
CA TYR A 87 0.56 -19.57 -2.58
C TYR A 87 0.28 -20.91 -1.92
N ASN A 88 -0.64 -21.71 -2.48
CA ASN A 88 -1.01 -23.03 -1.95
C ASN A 88 -0.18 -24.18 -2.52
N ARG A 89 0.55 -23.96 -3.63
CA ARG A 89 1.56 -24.91 -4.13
C ARG A 89 2.92 -24.78 -3.42
N LEU A 90 3.13 -23.70 -2.68
CA LEU A 90 4.35 -23.43 -1.89
C LEU A 90 4.19 -23.85 -0.41
N GLN A 91 3.13 -24.60 -0.09
CA GLN A 91 2.95 -25.34 1.16
C GLN A 91 3.00 -26.83 0.85
#